data_AF-A0A370DT36-F1
#
_entry.id   AF-A0A370DT36-F1
#
_cell.length_a   1.000
_cell.length_b   1.000
_cell.length_c   1.000
_cell.angle_alpha   90.00
_cell.angle_beta   90.00
_cell.angle_gamma   90.00
#
_symmetry.space_group_name_H-M   'P 1'
#
loop_
_entity.id
_entity.type
_entity.pdbx_description
1 polymer ?
#
loop_
_entity_poly.entity_id
_entity_poly.type
_entity_poly.pdbx_seq_one_letter_code
_entity_poly.pdbx_strand_id
1 'polypeptide(L)'
;MAAFGRSGRILSAMALGLLLLGGLVYLVCRNSASVYFLASIFPEAVGYSMPAATVCSSVPSFIHIYAFILLTAIVLNPSRAGLILICLGWIAIELFFEFGQHPFFAQYLTEMIPAWFEDFPFLEVADTYFLTGTFDPLDVLFILFGTAAALLTLHKVQRWEVDHA
;
A
#
# COMPACT_ATOMS: atom_id res chain seq x y z
N MET A 1 -9.00 12.91 25.24
CA MET A 1 -8.90 12.26 23.91
C MET A 1 -9.01 10.77 24.16
N ALA A 2 -10.08 10.13 23.69
CA ALA A 2 -10.24 8.69 23.86
C ALA A 2 -9.10 7.97 23.12
N ALA A 3 -8.39 7.10 23.82
CA ALA A 3 -7.54 6.12 23.17
C ALA A 3 -8.44 5.15 22.41
N PHE A 4 -8.11 4.79 21.17
CA PHE A 4 -8.84 3.79 20.39
C PHE A 4 -8.97 2.49 21.21
N GLY A 5 -10.10 2.31 21.88
CA GLY A 5 -10.30 1.23 22.84
C GLY A 5 -10.61 -0.08 22.13
N ARG A 6 -11.87 -0.51 22.20
CA ARG A 6 -12.36 -1.68 21.45
C ARG A 6 -12.30 -1.44 19.93
N SER A 7 -12.58 -0.23 19.48
CA SER A 7 -12.59 0.15 18.06
C SER A 7 -11.20 0.02 17.43
N GLY A 8 -10.13 0.35 18.17
CA GLY A 8 -8.76 0.20 17.72
C GLY A 8 -8.43 -1.23 17.33
N ARG A 9 -8.79 -2.20 18.18
CA ARG A 9 -8.56 -3.63 17.91
C ARG A 9 -9.28 -4.11 16.64
N ILE A 10 -10.52 -3.67 16.45
CA ILE A 10 -11.32 -4.01 15.26
C ILE A 10 -10.69 -3.41 14.01
N LEU A 11 -10.30 -2.13 14.06
CA LEU A 11 -9.66 -1.46 12.93
C LEU A 11 -8.30 -2.08 12.59
N SER A 12 -7.49 -2.45 13.59
CA SER A 12 -6.22 -3.15 13.35
C SER A 12 -6.44 -4.52 12.70
N ALA A 13 -7.39 -5.32 13.21
CA ALA A 13 -7.70 -6.61 12.62
C ALA A 13 -8.21 -6.49 11.17
N MET A 14 -9.06 -5.49 10.91
CA MET A 14 -9.55 -5.19 9.56
C MET A 14 -8.41 -4.74 8.63
N ALA A 15 -7.54 -3.82 9.08
CA ALA A 15 -6.41 -3.34 8.28
C ALA A 15 -5.43 -4.48 7.95
N LEU A 16 -5.09 -5.33 8.92
CA LEU A 16 -4.23 -6.49 8.70
C LEU A 16 -4.88 -7.53 7.77
N GLY A 17 -6.17 -7.82 7.96
CA GLY A 17 -6.91 -8.72 7.08
C GLY A 17 -6.98 -8.21 5.64
N LEU A 18 -7.16 -6.89 5.47
CA LEU A 18 -7.12 -6.25 4.16
C LEU A 18 -5.73 -6.31 3.54
N LEU A 19 -4.65 -6.09 4.30
CA LEU A 19 -3.28 -6.24 3.77
C LEU A 19 -3.00 -7.66 3.30
N LEU A 20 -3.43 -8.68 4.05
CA LEU A 20 -3.32 -10.07 3.62
C LEU A 20 -4.12 -10.33 2.34
N LEU A 21 -5.34 -9.84 2.26
CA LEU A 21 -6.18 -9.96 1.06
C LEU A 21 -5.56 -9.22 -0.13
N GLY A 22 -5.04 -8.00 0.07
CA GLY A 22 -4.36 -7.22 -0.96
C GLY A 22 -3.11 -7.91 -1.47
N GLY A 23 -2.35 -8.54 -0.56
CA GLY A 23 -1.24 -9.42 -0.92
C GLY A 23 -1.70 -10.58 -1.81
N LEU A 24 -2.76 -11.31 -1.43
CA LEU A 24 -3.30 -12.39 -2.26
C LEU A 24 -3.79 -11.91 -3.63
N VAL A 25 -4.49 -10.77 -3.67
CA VAL A 25 -4.95 -10.16 -4.92
C VAL A 25 -3.76 -9.78 -5.80
N TYR A 26 -2.71 -9.20 -5.22
CA TYR A 26 -1.48 -8.86 -5.92
C TYR A 26 -0.82 -10.10 -6.55
N LEU A 27 -0.74 -11.20 -5.81
CA LEU A 27 -0.16 -12.47 -6.31
C LEU A 27 -0.96 -13.08 -7.46
N VAL A 28 -2.29 -12.92 -7.47
CA VAL A 28 -3.18 -13.52 -8.49
C VAL A 28 -3.32 -12.63 -9.73
N CYS A 29 -3.31 -11.32 -9.56
CA CYS A 29 -3.60 -10.37 -10.63
C CYS A 29 -2.37 -9.80 -11.32
N ARG A 30 -1.19 -9.85 -10.68
CA ARG A 30 0.06 -9.42 -11.30
C ARG A 30 0.77 -10.61 -11.96
N ASN A 31 1.51 -10.34 -13.03
CA ASN A 31 2.31 -11.37 -13.68
C ASN A 31 3.32 -11.92 -12.67
N SER A 32 3.24 -13.21 -12.39
CA SER A 32 4.12 -13.94 -11.48
C SER A 32 5.61 -13.81 -11.81
N ALA A 33 5.97 -13.47 -13.05
CA ALA A 33 7.34 -13.15 -13.44
C ALA A 33 7.88 -11.86 -12.79
N SER A 34 7.01 -10.93 -12.36
CA SER A 34 7.40 -9.68 -11.70
C SER A 34 7.39 -9.77 -10.17
N VAL A 35 7.18 -10.96 -9.58
CA VAL A 35 7.15 -11.16 -8.13
C VAL A 35 8.30 -12.08 -7.71
N TYR A 36 9.30 -11.50 -7.05
CA TYR A 36 10.65 -12.08 -6.94
C TYR A 36 10.70 -13.50 -6.34
N PHE A 37 9.84 -13.81 -5.35
CA PHE A 37 9.79 -15.11 -4.69
C PHE A 37 8.77 -16.08 -5.31
N LEU A 38 7.86 -15.57 -6.13
CA LEU A 38 6.75 -16.38 -6.66
C LEU A 38 7.23 -17.28 -7.80
N ALA A 39 8.12 -16.77 -8.64
CA ALA A 39 8.72 -17.53 -9.74
C ALA A 39 9.57 -18.72 -9.24
N SER A 40 10.19 -18.62 -8.07
CA SER A 40 11.00 -19.70 -7.49
C SER A 40 10.15 -20.76 -6.78
N ILE A 41 9.02 -20.37 -6.18
CA ILE A 41 8.12 -21.31 -5.47
C ILE A 41 7.10 -21.95 -6.42
N PHE A 42 6.60 -21.22 -7.42
CA PHE A 42 5.56 -21.64 -8.35
C PHE A 42 5.94 -21.34 -9.81
N PRO A 43 6.94 -22.03 -10.38
CA PRO A 43 7.41 -21.80 -11.75
C PRO A 43 6.32 -22.07 -12.81
N GLU A 44 5.35 -22.94 -12.53
CA GLU A 44 4.23 -23.24 -13.42
C GLU A 44 3.20 -22.11 -13.52
N ALA A 45 3.19 -21.18 -12.55
CA ALA A 45 2.29 -20.03 -12.55
C ALA A 45 2.86 -18.86 -13.40
N VAL A 46 4.09 -18.97 -13.90
CA VAL A 46 4.79 -17.93 -14.70
C VAL A 46 4.00 -17.63 -15.98
N GLY A 47 3.55 -16.38 -16.12
CA GLY A 47 2.79 -15.92 -17.30
C GLY A 47 1.27 -16.04 -17.18
N TYR A 48 0.74 -16.50 -16.04
CA TYR A 48 -0.70 -16.43 -15.77
C TYR A 48 -1.10 -15.01 -15.33
N SER A 49 -2.12 -14.44 -15.96
CA SER A 49 -2.76 -13.18 -15.56
C SER A 49 -4.27 -13.27 -15.73
N MET A 50 -5.05 -12.87 -14.71
CA MET A 50 -6.52 -12.90 -14.81
C MET A 50 -7.08 -11.85 -15.79
N PRO A 51 -8.22 -12.11 -16.47
CA PRO A 51 -8.84 -11.19 -17.44
C PRO A 51 -9.32 -9.84 -16.87
N ALA A 52 -9.44 -9.71 -15.54
CA ALA A 52 -9.78 -8.45 -14.86
C ALA A 52 -8.53 -7.62 -14.46
N ALA A 53 -7.39 -7.89 -15.10
CA ALA A 53 -6.07 -7.39 -14.70
C ALA A 53 -6.03 -5.88 -14.43
N THR A 54 -6.67 -5.02 -15.24
CA THR A 54 -6.50 -3.56 -15.13
C THR A 54 -7.08 -2.97 -13.84
N VAL A 55 -8.27 -3.39 -13.40
CA VAL A 55 -8.81 -2.90 -12.12
C VAL A 55 -8.20 -3.69 -10.97
N CYS A 56 -7.99 -4.99 -11.18
CA CYS A 56 -7.44 -5.86 -10.15
C CYS A 56 -5.99 -5.49 -9.77
N SER A 57 -5.21 -4.96 -10.71
CA SER A 57 -3.82 -4.50 -10.48
C SER A 57 -3.76 -3.31 -9.53
N SER A 58 -4.80 -2.46 -9.50
CA SER A 58 -4.85 -1.26 -8.66
C SER A 58 -5.53 -1.43 -7.31
N VAL A 59 -6.26 -2.54 -7.10
CA VAL A 59 -6.86 -2.86 -5.80
C VAL A 59 -5.82 -2.88 -4.66
N PRO A 60 -4.61 -3.47 -4.83
CA PRO A 60 -3.56 -3.39 -3.82
C PRO A 60 -3.21 -1.95 -3.42
N SER A 61 -3.12 -1.01 -4.37
CA SER A 61 -2.79 0.40 -4.13
C SER A 61 -3.81 1.08 -3.21
N PHE A 62 -5.11 0.82 -3.42
CA PHE A 62 -6.17 1.27 -2.51
C PHE A 62 -6.04 0.66 -1.11
N ILE A 63 -5.85 -0.67 -1.05
CA ILE A 63 -5.78 -1.42 0.22
C ILE A 63 -4.60 -0.95 1.06
N HIS A 64 -3.45 -0.75 0.43
CA HIS A 64 -2.19 -0.41 1.08
C HIS A 64 -2.28 0.93 1.80
N ILE A 65 -2.63 1.99 1.06
CA ILE A 65 -2.76 3.32 1.66
C ILE A 65 -3.86 3.37 2.73
N TYR A 66 -4.99 2.68 2.49
CA TYR A 66 -6.09 2.63 3.44
C TYR A 66 -5.65 2.00 4.76
N ALA A 67 -5.04 0.80 4.68
CA ALA A 67 -4.60 0.06 5.86
C ALA A 67 -3.51 0.81 6.64
N PHE A 68 -2.54 1.40 5.96
CA PHE A 68 -1.45 2.11 6.63
C PHE A 68 -1.89 3.41 7.30
N ILE A 69 -2.81 4.17 6.71
CA ILE A 69 -3.41 5.33 7.38
C ILE A 69 -4.13 4.88 8.65
N LEU A 70 -4.95 3.81 8.59
CA LEU A 70 -5.64 3.29 9.77
C LEU A 70 -4.65 2.87 10.86
N LEU A 71 -3.65 2.05 10.53
CA LEU A 71 -2.66 1.56 11.49
C LEU A 71 -1.88 2.71 12.12
N THR A 72 -1.43 3.67 11.32
CA THR A 72 -0.69 4.85 11.81
C THR A 72 -1.57 5.69 12.75
N ALA A 73 -2.82 5.93 12.38
CA ALA A 73 -3.76 6.69 13.20
C ALA A 73 -4.07 5.98 14.53
N ILE A 74 -4.19 4.65 14.53
CA ILE A 74 -4.42 3.86 15.75
C ILE A 74 -3.22 3.99 16.70
N VAL A 75 -2.00 3.89 16.18
CA VAL A 75 -0.77 3.96 16.99
C VAL A 75 -0.54 5.37 17.55
N LEU A 76 -0.71 6.41 16.72
CA LEU A 76 -0.37 7.77 17.10
C LEU A 76 -1.50 8.55 17.78
N ASN A 77 -2.74 8.06 17.69
CA ASN A 77 -3.96 8.73 18.15
C ASN A 77 -3.98 10.25 17.82
N PRO A 78 -3.92 10.60 16.52
CA PRO A 78 -3.64 11.96 16.09
C PRO A 78 -4.81 12.92 16.37
N SER A 79 -4.48 14.20 16.51
CA SER A 79 -5.47 15.28 16.35
C SER A 79 -5.97 15.35 14.89
N ARG A 80 -6.99 16.17 14.61
CA ARG A 80 -7.47 16.38 13.23
C ARG A 80 -6.37 16.86 12.28
N ALA A 81 -5.51 17.76 12.74
CA ALA A 81 -4.36 18.23 11.96
C ALA A 81 -3.33 17.10 11.77
N GLY A 82 -3.07 16.30 12.81
CA GLY A 82 -2.18 15.14 12.70
C GLY A 82 -2.70 14.10 11.70
N LEU A 83 -4.02 13.91 11.62
CA LEU A 83 -4.62 12.99 10.66
C LEU A 83 -4.40 13.45 9.21
N ILE A 84 -4.52 14.76 8.94
CA ILE A 84 -4.21 15.34 7.63
C ILE A 84 -2.74 15.08 7.28
N LEU A 85 -1.81 15.28 8.23
CA LEU A 85 -0.39 15.01 8.01
C LEU A 85 -0.11 13.53 7.72
N ILE A 86 -0.77 12.60 8.43
CA ILE A 86 -0.66 11.17 8.17
C ILE A 86 -1.12 10.85 6.75
N CYS A 87 -2.28 11.38 6.32
CA CYS A 87 -2.79 11.16 4.97
C CYS A 87 -1.87 11.73 3.89
N LEU A 88 -1.39 12.96 4.06
CA LEU A 88 -0.46 13.59 3.12
C LEU A 88 0.87 12.84 3.07
N GLY A 89 1.38 12.38 4.21
CA GLY A 89 2.60 11.60 4.29
C GLY A 89 2.48 10.29 3.52
N TRP A 90 1.39 9.53 3.74
CA TRP A 90 1.16 8.28 3.01
C TRP A 90 0.90 8.51 1.52
N ILE A 91 0.13 9.54 1.13
CA ILE A 91 -0.01 9.90 -0.29
C ILE A 91 1.36 10.17 -0.92
N ALA A 92 2.22 10.96 -0.26
CA ALA A 92 3.54 11.30 -0.79
C ALA A 92 4.43 10.05 -0.95
N ILE A 93 4.38 9.12 0.01
CA ILE A 93 5.13 7.86 -0.07
C ILE A 93 4.62 6.99 -1.21
N GLU A 94 3.31 6.77 -1.33
CA GLU A 94 2.74 5.94 -2.42
C GLU A 94 3.03 6.57 -3.79
N LEU A 95 2.86 7.89 -3.93
CA LEU A 95 3.19 8.58 -5.18
C LEU A 95 4.68 8.51 -5.50
N PHE A 96 5.57 8.57 -4.51
CA PHE A 96 7.00 8.40 -4.74
C PHE A 96 7.30 7.03 -5.36
N PHE A 97 6.72 5.96 -4.83
CA PHE A 97 6.91 4.62 -5.41
C PHE A 97 6.27 4.50 -6.79
N GLU A 98 5.07 5.03 -6.97
CA GLU A 98 4.32 5.01 -8.24
C GLU A 98 5.06 5.77 -9.36
N PHE A 99 5.47 7.02 -9.09
CA PHE A 99 6.27 7.79 -10.02
C PHE A 99 7.67 7.20 -10.20
N GLY A 100 8.22 6.55 -9.19
CA GLY A 100 9.51 5.87 -9.30
C GLY A 100 9.51 4.76 -10.35
N GLN A 101 8.36 4.14 -10.64
CA GLN A 101 8.19 3.14 -11.70
C GLN A 101 8.01 3.76 -13.10
N HIS A 102 7.91 5.08 -13.21
CA HIS A 102 7.84 5.72 -14.51
C HIS A 102 9.22 5.66 -15.20
N PRO A 103 9.31 5.31 -16.51
CA PRO A 103 10.60 5.10 -17.19
C PRO A 103 11.59 6.26 -17.08
N PHE A 104 11.08 7.49 -17.00
CA PHE A 104 11.90 8.69 -16.79
C PHE A 104 12.63 8.72 -15.43
N PHE A 105 11.99 8.23 -14.36
CA PHE A 105 12.54 8.26 -13.00
C PHE A 105 13.20 6.93 -12.62
N ALA A 106 12.72 5.80 -13.13
CA ALA A 106 13.19 4.47 -12.77
C ALA A 106 14.71 4.32 -12.92
N GLN A 107 15.26 4.74 -14.05
CA GLN A 107 16.71 4.67 -14.30
C GLN A 107 17.52 5.53 -13.32
N TYR A 108 17.03 6.74 -13.03
CA TYR A 108 17.70 7.64 -12.10
C TYR A 108 17.68 7.09 -10.67
N LEU A 109 16.53 6.55 -10.23
CA LEU A 109 16.40 5.97 -8.90
C LEU A 109 17.27 4.73 -8.73
N THR A 110 17.38 3.87 -9.75
CA THR A 110 18.19 2.65 -9.66
C THR A 110 19.68 2.96 -9.51
N GLU A 111 20.17 4.05 -10.10
CA GLU A 111 21.55 4.53 -9.89
C GLU A 111 21.79 5.09 -8.48
N MET A 112 20.73 5.51 -7.78
CA MET A 112 20.80 6.01 -6.41
C MET A 112 20.62 4.93 -5.35
N ILE A 113 20.22 3.71 -5.74
CA ILE A 113 20.08 2.59 -4.79
C ILE A 113 21.47 2.25 -4.23
N PRO A 114 21.67 2.31 -2.91
CA PRO A 114 22.95 1.96 -2.32
C PRO A 114 23.29 0.50 -2.55
N ALA A 115 24.55 0.20 -2.89
CA ALA A 115 25.03 -1.17 -3.11
C ALA A 115 24.78 -2.11 -1.93
N TRP A 116 24.75 -1.59 -0.69
CA TRP A 116 24.46 -2.41 0.49
C TRP A 116 23.04 -2.99 0.49
N PHE A 117 22.11 -2.49 -0.34
CA PHE A 117 20.77 -3.10 -0.48
C PHE A 117 20.86 -4.56 -0.94
N GLU A 118 21.87 -4.94 -1.73
CA GLU A 118 22.09 -6.31 -2.19
C GLU A 118 22.33 -7.30 -1.03
N ASP A 119 22.83 -6.82 0.10
CA ASP A 119 23.16 -7.63 1.27
C ASP A 119 21.98 -7.82 2.24
N PHE A 120 20.87 -7.09 2.04
CA PHE A 120 19.72 -7.12 2.96
C PHE A 120 18.51 -7.77 2.32
N PRO A 121 17.89 -8.78 2.98
CA PRO A 121 16.68 -9.40 2.47
C PRO A 121 15.56 -8.37 2.34
N PHE A 122 14.73 -8.55 1.31
CA PHE A 122 13.69 -7.66 0.80
C PHE A 122 14.17 -6.38 0.09
N LEU A 123 15.42 -5.93 0.31
CA LEU A 123 15.96 -4.71 -0.31
C LEU A 123 16.74 -5.00 -1.60
N GLU A 124 17.21 -6.24 -1.76
CA GLU A 124 17.98 -6.73 -2.91
C GLU A 124 17.22 -6.67 -4.24
N VAL A 125 15.88 -6.50 -4.18
CA VAL A 125 14.99 -6.41 -5.35
C VAL A 125 14.50 -5.00 -5.64
N ALA A 126 15.00 -3.99 -4.92
CA ALA A 126 14.53 -2.61 -5.06
C ALA A 126 14.75 -2.06 -6.47
N ASP A 127 15.86 -2.43 -7.12
CA ASP A 127 16.16 -2.05 -8.51
C ASP A 127 15.12 -2.65 -9.48
N THR A 128 14.83 -3.93 -9.30
CA THR A 128 13.89 -4.71 -10.08
C THR A 128 12.49 -4.15 -9.91
N TYR A 129 12.12 -3.71 -8.71
CA TYR A 129 10.84 -3.06 -8.44
C TYR A 129 10.64 -1.80 -9.31
N PHE A 130 11.64 -0.92 -9.40
CA PHE A 130 11.53 0.30 -10.21
C PHE A 130 11.65 0.01 -11.72
N LEU A 131 12.49 -0.94 -12.13
CA LEU A 131 12.73 -1.25 -13.55
C LEU A 131 11.63 -2.10 -14.20
N THR A 132 11.02 -3.00 -13.44
CA THR A 132 9.96 -3.91 -13.94
C THR A 132 8.55 -3.44 -13.58
N GLY A 133 8.46 -2.45 -12.68
CA GLY A 133 7.23 -1.74 -12.38
C GLY A 133 6.74 -0.93 -13.57
N THR A 134 5.47 -0.53 -13.51
CA THR A 134 4.84 0.31 -14.53
C THR A 134 4.00 1.34 -13.83
N PHE A 135 4.25 2.60 -14.12
CA PHE A 135 3.36 3.69 -13.69
C PHE A 135 1.96 3.50 -14.28
N ASP A 136 0.94 3.45 -13.41
CA ASP A 136 -0.48 3.36 -13.76
C ASP A 136 -1.25 4.55 -13.14
N PRO A 137 -1.82 5.45 -13.97
CA PRO A 137 -2.70 6.52 -13.48
C PRO A 137 -3.90 6.03 -12.64
N LEU A 138 -4.34 4.78 -12.83
CA LEU A 138 -5.39 4.19 -12.02
C LEU A 138 -4.94 3.94 -10.58
N ASP A 139 -3.66 3.62 -10.37
CA ASP A 139 -3.07 3.48 -9.03
C ASP A 139 -3.13 4.81 -8.28
N VAL A 140 -2.83 5.92 -8.94
CA VAL A 140 -2.98 7.28 -8.37
C VAL A 140 -4.43 7.55 -7.94
N LEU A 141 -5.43 7.16 -8.73
CA LEU A 141 -6.83 7.32 -8.35
C LEU A 141 -7.20 6.44 -7.14
N PHE A 142 -6.72 5.19 -7.12
CA PHE A 142 -6.97 4.25 -6.02
C PHE A 142 -6.29 4.69 -4.72
N ILE A 143 -5.11 5.31 -4.80
CA ILE A 143 -4.41 5.97 -3.68
C ILE A 143 -5.30 7.08 -3.09
N LEU A 144 -5.86 7.95 -3.93
CA LEU A 144 -6.74 9.03 -3.48
C LEU A 144 -8.04 8.50 -2.87
N PHE A 145 -8.66 7.49 -3.50
CA PHE A 145 -9.86 6.84 -2.97
C PHE A 145 -9.60 6.12 -1.65
N GLY A 146 -8.48 5.41 -1.52
CA GLY A 146 -8.08 4.74 -0.27
C GLY A 146 -7.86 5.72 0.86
N THR A 147 -7.25 6.86 0.56
CA THR A 147 -7.08 7.95 1.53
C THR A 147 -8.42 8.53 1.99
N ALA A 148 -9.31 8.85 1.04
CA ALA A 148 -10.64 9.36 1.36
C ALA A 148 -11.45 8.37 2.18
N ALA A 149 -11.39 7.07 1.83
CA ALA A 149 -12.03 6.00 2.58
C ALA A 149 -11.49 5.91 4.02
N ALA A 150 -10.18 5.97 4.20
CA ALA A 150 -9.54 5.90 5.53
C ALA A 150 -9.96 7.07 6.41
N LEU A 151 -9.96 8.30 5.86
CA LEU A 151 -10.44 9.50 6.54
C LEU A 151 -11.90 9.36 6.98
N LEU A 152 -12.78 8.88 6.09
CA LEU A 152 -14.19 8.66 6.41
C LEU A 152 -14.39 7.59 7.49
N THR A 153 -13.64 6.48 7.43
CA THR A 153 -13.67 5.43 8.44
C THR A 153 -13.26 5.98 9.80
N LEU A 154 -12.11 6.65 9.90
CA LEU A 154 -11.59 7.18 11.16
C LEU A 154 -12.51 8.25 11.73
N HIS A 155 -13.03 9.15 10.91
CA HIS A 155 -13.97 10.19 11.35
C HIS A 155 -15.27 9.60 11.91
N LYS A 156 -15.82 8.57 11.26
CA LYS A 156 -17.02 7.88 11.77
C LYS A 156 -16.75 7.19 13.10
N VAL A 157 -15.62 6.50 13.24
CA VAL A 157 -15.26 5.80 14.47
C VAL A 157 -15.04 6.80 15.61
N GLN A 158 -14.29 7.87 15.38
CA GLN A 158 -14.05 8.90 16.38
C GLN A 158 -15.35 9.58 16.84
N ARG A 159 -16.28 9.86 15.92
CA ARG A 159 -17.61 10.39 16.28
C ARG A 159 -18.40 9.40 17.13
N TRP A 160 -18.44 8.13 16.71
CA TRP A 160 -19.15 7.10 17.46
C TRP A 160 -18.61 6.93 18.89
N GLU A 161 -17.28 6.97 19.06
CA GLU A 161 -16.65 6.92 20.38
C GLU A 161 -16.99 8.14 21.24
N VAL A 162 -17.12 9.33 20.65
CA VAL A 162 -17.56 10.54 21.38
C VAL A 162 -19.02 10.44 21.79
N ASP A 163 -19.89 9.91 20.94
CA ASP A 163 -21.33 9.80 21.20
C ASP A 163 -21.67 8.72 22.27
N HIS A 164 -20.76 7.79 22.55
CA HIS A 164 -20.97 6.63 23.45
C HIS A 164 -19.95 6.54 24.60
N ALA A 165 -19.18 7.61 24.87
CA ALA A 165 -18.27 7.75 26.01
C ALA A 165 -18.93 8.51 27.17
#